data_AF-A0A9Q0XAA4-F1
#
_entry.id   AF-A0A9Q0XAA4-F1
#
_cell.length_a   1.000
_cell.length_b   1.000
_cell.length_c   1.000
_cell.angle_alpha   90.00
_cell.angle_beta   90.00
_cell.angle_gamma   90.00
#
_symmetry.space_group_name_H-M   'P 1'
#
loop_
_entity.id
_entity.type
_entity.pdbx_description
1 polymer ?
#
loop_
_entity_poly.entity_id
_entity_poly.type
_entity_poly.pdbx_seq_one_letter_code
_entity_poly.pdbx_strand_id
1 'polypeptide(L)'
;MEGPDGAATRGHRDARRRAEGGLGASETDPSGAEETRQWLVSGCGSLLFFGRWPPASELEGEVEVNGRTVLLGGTSFGVPVASRGAFEMAFKLKDWFLPGALLVLAIFSLTALILSLVAIHNVTQPVGNKYGMVFDAGSSHTSLFIYQWPGDKENNTGMVSQAFSCHVNGSGISSYADDPPKAGDSLRECLDEAMRVIPPAQQRETPAYLGATAGMRLLRMENASLSDQVLKAVGETIQQYPVNFRGAQIITGNDEGAYGWITINYLLDSFTKADSSEIGWSLGYMLNLTNLIPSENPRRLRGHEEGVWVASVFFIAISLAICLVLMVLHFLR
;
A
#
# COMPACT_ATOMS: atom_id res chain seq x y z
N MET A 1 -9.43 -39.15 -60.03
CA MET A 1 -8.05 -39.60 -59.77
C MET A 1 -7.48 -38.62 -58.77
N GLU A 2 -7.23 -38.91 -57.50
CA GLU A 2 -7.41 -40.06 -56.62
C GLU A 2 -7.18 -39.45 -55.22
N GLY A 3 -8.11 -39.65 -54.28
CA GLY A 3 -7.73 -39.77 -52.86
C GLY A 3 -7.07 -41.13 -52.65
N PRO A 4 -6.46 -41.41 -51.47
CA PRO A 4 -7.24 -41.77 -50.28
C PRO A 4 -6.72 -41.08 -49.00
N ASP A 5 -7.54 -40.72 -48.01
CA ASP A 5 -8.23 -41.52 -46.99
C ASP A 5 -7.34 -42.16 -45.89
N GLY A 6 -7.79 -41.99 -44.64
CA GLY A 6 -7.62 -42.95 -43.55
C GLY A 6 -6.84 -42.41 -42.34
N ALA A 7 -7.50 -41.96 -41.26
CA ALA A 7 -7.96 -42.77 -40.09
C ALA A 7 -6.79 -43.07 -39.11
N ALA A 8 -6.90 -43.12 -37.77
CA ALA A 8 -8.03 -43.37 -36.89
C ALA A 8 -7.64 -43.05 -35.42
N THR A 9 -8.62 -42.53 -34.65
CA THR A 9 -9.09 -43.00 -33.34
C THR A 9 -8.20 -43.13 -32.07
N ARG A 10 -8.78 -42.58 -30.98
CA ARG A 10 -9.08 -43.19 -29.65
C ARG A 10 -8.07 -43.16 -28.48
N GLY A 11 -8.65 -42.78 -27.33
CA GLY A 11 -8.23 -43.10 -25.94
C GLY A 11 -8.27 -41.82 -25.09
N HIS A 12 -9.33 -41.42 -24.38
CA HIS A 12 -10.20 -42.06 -23.39
C HIS A 12 -9.49 -42.54 -22.11
N ARG A 13 -9.81 -41.82 -21.02
CA ARG A 13 -9.99 -42.22 -19.61
C ARG A 13 -8.82 -42.15 -18.62
N ASP A 14 -9.21 -41.58 -17.45
CA ASP A 14 -8.76 -41.80 -16.07
C ASP A 14 -7.34 -41.30 -15.68
N ALA A 15 -7.08 -40.72 -14.50
CA ALA A 15 -7.71 -40.81 -13.17
C ALA A 15 -7.47 -39.48 -12.40
N ARG A 16 -8.40 -38.88 -11.65
CA ARG A 16 -8.97 -39.24 -10.33
C ARG A 16 -7.94 -39.57 -9.23
N ARG A 17 -7.93 -38.69 -8.21
CA ARG A 17 -7.65 -38.90 -6.78
C ARG A 17 -6.24 -39.36 -6.38
N ARG A 18 -5.62 -38.57 -5.50
CA ARG A 18 -4.97 -39.10 -4.30
C ARG A 18 -5.17 -38.14 -3.12
N ALA A 19 -6.31 -38.28 -2.49
CA ALA A 19 -6.54 -37.97 -1.08
C ALA A 19 -6.86 -39.30 -0.40
N GLU A 20 -6.38 -39.45 0.84
CA GLU A 20 -6.62 -40.55 1.78
C GLU A 20 -5.88 -41.87 1.44
N GLY A 21 -5.28 -42.61 2.38
CA GLY A 21 -5.18 -42.50 3.83
C GLY A 21 -4.60 -43.81 4.40
N GLY A 22 -4.26 -43.80 5.70
CA GLY A 22 -4.20 -44.97 6.59
C GLY A 22 -3.08 -46.00 6.33
N LEU A 23 -2.64 -46.85 7.25
CA LEU A 23 -3.00 -47.18 8.63
C LEU A 23 -1.80 -47.96 9.19
N GLY A 24 -1.32 -47.67 10.39
CA GLY A 24 -1.48 -48.59 11.52
C GLY A 24 -0.10 -48.98 12.07
N ALA A 25 0.11 -49.40 13.30
CA ALA A 25 -0.60 -49.41 14.59
C ALA A 25 0.32 -50.22 15.53
N SER A 26 0.30 -49.93 16.84
CA SER A 26 0.71 -50.76 18.00
C SER A 26 1.54 -49.90 18.97
N GLU A 27 0.96 -49.19 19.94
CA GLU A 27 0.29 -49.67 21.17
C GLU A 27 1.28 -50.29 22.17
N THR A 28 1.55 -49.54 23.26
CA THR A 28 1.51 -49.98 24.68
C THR A 28 1.61 -48.74 25.60
N ASP A 29 0.51 -48.46 26.32
CA ASP A 29 0.41 -47.71 27.60
C ASP A 29 0.59 -48.76 28.76
N PRO A 30 0.61 -48.46 30.10
CA PRO A 30 0.42 -47.19 30.82
C PRO A 30 1.34 -46.90 32.02
N SER A 31 1.37 -45.63 32.48
CA SER A 31 1.03 -45.24 33.87
C SER A 31 1.50 -43.81 34.25
N GLY A 32 0.60 -42.98 34.78
CA GLY A 32 0.90 -42.14 35.95
C GLY A 32 0.60 -40.63 35.90
N ALA A 33 -0.58 -40.26 36.42
CA ALA A 33 -0.93 -39.02 37.16
C ALA A 33 -0.89 -37.66 36.40
N GLU A 34 -2.05 -37.17 35.94
CA GLU A 34 -3.06 -36.35 36.64
C GLU A 34 -2.77 -34.82 36.59
N GLU A 35 -3.44 -34.18 35.63
CA GLU A 35 -3.48 -32.76 35.36
C GLU A 35 -4.74 -32.15 36.02
N THR A 36 -4.56 -31.39 37.10
CA THR A 36 -5.66 -30.64 37.74
C THR A 36 -5.92 -29.31 37.01
N ARG A 37 -7.13 -29.20 36.45
CA ARG A 37 -7.70 -27.97 35.88
C ARG A 37 -8.02 -26.94 36.96
N GLN A 38 -7.56 -25.72 36.73
CA GLN A 38 -7.83 -24.54 37.53
C GLN A 38 -9.23 -24.00 37.25
N TRP A 39 -10.07 -23.93 38.28
CA TRP A 39 -11.33 -23.17 38.28
C TRP A 39 -11.15 -21.84 39.04
N LEU A 40 -11.61 -20.77 38.41
CA LEU A 40 -11.82 -19.43 38.95
C LEU A 40 -13.09 -19.38 39.83
N VAL A 41 -12.98 -18.94 41.08
CA VAL A 41 -13.98 -18.11 41.81
C VAL A 41 -13.23 -17.41 42.97
N SER A 42 -12.93 -16.11 42.91
CA SER A 42 -13.72 -14.96 43.39
C SER A 42 -14.20 -15.03 44.85
N GLY A 43 -13.72 -14.08 45.66
CA GLY A 43 -14.43 -13.53 46.82
C GLY A 43 -14.12 -14.15 48.19
N CYS A 44 -13.54 -13.34 49.09
CA CYS A 44 -13.97 -13.39 50.48
C CYS A 44 -13.83 -12.02 51.12
N GLY A 45 -14.99 -11.39 51.32
CA GLY A 45 -15.16 -10.18 52.09
C GLY A 45 -15.14 -10.45 53.59
N SER A 46 -14.98 -9.35 54.30
CA SER A 46 -15.13 -9.10 55.72
C SER A 46 -16.13 -10.01 56.44
N LEU A 47 -15.65 -10.74 57.45
CA LEU A 47 -16.48 -11.26 58.54
C LEU A 47 -15.88 -10.78 59.87
N LEU A 48 -16.57 -9.77 60.42
CA LEU A 48 -16.41 -9.30 61.79
C LEU A 48 -16.93 -10.40 62.73
N PHE A 49 -16.06 -10.96 63.57
CA PHE A 49 -16.50 -11.66 64.77
C PHE A 49 -16.41 -10.70 65.96
N PHE A 50 -17.59 -10.24 66.40
CA PHE A 50 -17.77 -9.66 67.73
C PHE A 50 -17.75 -10.80 68.76
N GLY A 51 -16.66 -10.90 69.51
CA GLY A 51 -16.53 -11.77 70.68
C GLY A 51 -15.95 -10.99 71.84
N ARG A 52 -16.71 -10.87 72.93
CA ARG A 52 -16.33 -10.15 74.15
C ARG A 52 -15.23 -10.94 74.87
N TRP A 53 -14.03 -10.37 74.98
CA TRP A 53 -12.96 -10.94 75.80
C TRP A 53 -13.27 -10.70 77.30
N PRO A 54 -13.18 -11.73 78.17
CA PRO A 54 -13.21 -11.53 79.61
C PRO A 54 -11.88 -10.89 80.10
N PRO A 55 -11.90 -10.15 81.22
CA PRO A 55 -10.71 -9.47 81.74
C PRO A 55 -9.66 -10.46 82.27
N ALA A 56 -8.39 -10.12 82.05
CA ALA A 56 -7.22 -10.91 82.39
C ALA A 56 -6.86 -10.84 83.89
N SER A 57 -7.64 -11.52 84.75
CA SER A 57 -7.32 -11.59 86.18
C SER A 57 -7.60 -12.94 86.87
N GLU A 58 -7.68 -14.04 86.13
CA GLU A 58 -7.78 -15.39 86.70
C GLU A 58 -6.97 -16.38 85.84
N LEU A 59 -5.65 -16.42 86.01
CA LEU A 59 -4.80 -17.48 85.49
C LEU A 59 -3.71 -17.85 86.52
N GLU A 60 -4.15 -18.21 87.71
CA GLU A 60 -3.37 -19.04 88.62
C GLU A 60 -4.31 -20.14 89.12
N GLY A 61 -4.09 -21.36 88.64
CA GLY A 61 -4.91 -22.51 88.97
C GLY A 61 -4.07 -23.78 88.93
N GLU A 62 -4.08 -24.51 90.05
CA GLU A 62 -3.52 -25.85 90.14
C GLU A 62 -4.45 -26.85 89.44
N VAL A 63 -3.89 -27.68 88.56
CA VAL A 63 -4.62 -28.81 87.96
C VAL A 63 -3.99 -30.10 88.45
N GLU A 64 -4.82 -30.97 89.03
CA GLU A 64 -4.43 -32.27 89.55
C GLU A 64 -4.66 -33.35 88.48
N VAL A 65 -3.59 -34.03 88.05
CA VAL A 65 -3.66 -35.14 87.10
C VAL A 65 -2.92 -36.33 87.70
N ASN A 66 -3.64 -37.44 87.94
CA ASN A 66 -3.11 -38.68 88.53
C ASN A 66 -2.38 -38.47 89.88
N GLY A 67 -2.99 -37.71 90.80
CA GLY A 67 -2.50 -37.55 92.17
C GLY A 67 -1.19 -36.76 92.30
N ARG A 68 -0.87 -35.93 91.30
CA ARG A 68 0.23 -34.95 91.37
C ARG A 68 -0.25 -33.59 90.85
N THR A 69 0.05 -32.55 91.62
CA THR A 69 -0.21 -31.16 91.27
C THR A 69 0.81 -30.67 90.26
N VAL A 70 0.37 -30.13 89.12
CA VAL A 70 1.23 -29.55 88.08
C VAL A 70 0.96 -28.05 87.97
N LEU A 71 2.00 -27.23 88.15
CA LEU A 71 1.93 -25.77 88.00
C LEU A 71 2.12 -25.37 86.54
N LEU A 72 1.14 -24.67 85.97
CA LEU A 72 1.20 -24.15 84.60
C LEU A 72 2.01 -22.85 84.56
N GLY A 73 3.29 -22.95 84.19
CA GLY A 73 4.16 -21.79 83.97
C GLY A 73 3.86 -21.08 82.64
N GLY A 74 3.45 -19.81 82.70
CA GLY A 74 3.16 -19.00 81.52
C GLY A 74 4.41 -18.67 80.71
N THR A 75 4.45 -19.11 79.45
CA THR A 75 5.42 -18.61 78.46
C THR A 75 4.87 -17.37 77.77
N SER A 76 5.51 -16.22 77.97
CA SER A 76 5.23 -14.98 77.24
C SER A 76 5.56 -15.15 75.75
N PHE A 77 4.55 -15.21 74.88
CA PHE A 77 4.73 -15.01 73.45
C PHE A 77 4.79 -13.51 73.15
N GLY A 78 5.98 -13.02 72.79
CA GLY A 78 6.16 -11.66 72.27
C GLY A 78 5.54 -11.51 70.88
N VAL A 79 4.66 -10.52 70.72
CA VAL A 79 4.20 -10.05 69.40
C VAL A 79 5.39 -9.42 68.66
N PRO A 80 5.66 -9.74 67.38
CA PRO A 80 6.72 -9.05 66.65
C PRO A 80 6.27 -7.60 66.43
N VAL A 81 6.93 -6.68 67.14
CA VAL A 81 6.92 -5.25 66.79
C VAL A 81 7.50 -5.15 65.39
N ALA A 82 6.69 -4.68 64.42
CA ALA A 82 7.19 -4.27 63.12
C ALA A 82 8.35 -3.30 63.36
N SER A 83 9.56 -3.76 63.04
CA SER A 83 10.77 -3.01 63.32
C SER A 83 10.66 -1.64 62.64
N ARG A 84 11.12 -0.57 63.31
CA ARG A 84 11.23 0.77 62.73
C ARG A 84 11.85 0.76 61.32
N GLY A 85 12.68 -0.25 60.99
CA GLY A 85 13.27 -0.46 59.67
C GLY A 85 12.27 -0.70 58.53
N ALA A 86 11.13 -1.37 58.75
CA ALA A 86 10.15 -1.60 57.68
C ALA A 86 9.37 -0.33 57.31
N PHE A 87 9.07 0.51 58.30
CA PHE A 87 8.42 1.80 58.09
C PHE A 87 9.39 2.83 57.49
N GLU A 88 10.66 2.83 57.91
CA GLU A 88 11.74 3.64 57.32
C GLU A 88 12.04 3.27 55.85
N MET A 89 12.04 1.98 55.52
CA MET A 89 12.24 1.50 54.14
C MET A 89 11.08 1.91 53.21
N ALA A 90 9.83 1.84 53.69
CA ALA A 90 8.67 2.31 52.94
C ALA A 90 8.64 3.84 52.78
N PHE A 91 9.12 4.59 53.78
CA PHE A 91 9.22 6.05 53.76
C PHE A 91 10.30 6.54 52.77
N LYS A 92 11.48 5.90 52.74
CA LYS A 92 12.54 6.23 51.76
C LYS A 92 12.18 5.94 50.31
N LEU A 93 11.34 4.94 50.05
CA LEU A 93 10.86 4.63 48.69
C LEU A 93 9.92 5.72 48.16
N LYS A 94 9.14 6.36 49.04
CA LYS A 94 8.16 7.41 48.71
C LYS A 94 8.82 8.75 48.35
N ASP A 95 9.90 9.11 49.03
CA ASP A 95 10.62 10.37 48.78
C ASP A 95 11.42 10.35 47.48
N TRP A 96 11.84 9.17 47.01
CA TRP A 96 12.55 9.01 45.73
C TRP A 96 11.61 8.78 44.52
N PHE A 97 10.35 8.40 44.76
CA PHE A 97 9.39 8.10 43.70
C PHE A 97 9.06 9.33 42.83
N LEU A 98 8.78 10.47 43.47
CA LEU A 98 8.44 11.70 42.76
C LEU A 98 9.60 12.27 41.92
N PRO A 99 10.84 12.43 42.45
CA PRO A 99 11.96 12.88 41.64
C PRO A 99 12.34 11.86 40.56
N GLY A 100 12.21 10.55 40.84
CA GLY A 100 12.40 9.49 39.84
C GLY A 100 11.41 9.57 38.68
N ALA A 101 10.12 9.78 38.97
CA ALA A 101 9.08 9.90 37.94
C ALA A 101 9.25 11.16 37.08
N LEU A 102 9.65 12.29 37.68
CA LEU A 102 9.94 13.52 36.94
C LEU A 102 11.16 13.38 36.03
N LEU A 103 12.20 12.66 36.47
CA LEU A 103 13.38 12.36 35.64
C LEU A 103 13.00 11.50 34.43
N VAL A 104 12.19 10.45 34.64
CA VAL A 104 11.71 9.58 33.56
C VAL A 104 10.87 10.37 32.55
N LEU A 105 10.00 11.26 33.03
CA LEU A 105 9.18 12.12 32.18
C LEU A 105 10.03 13.09 31.35
N ALA A 106 11.05 13.69 31.96
CA ALA A 106 11.99 14.56 31.26
C ALA A 106 12.76 13.80 30.18
N ILE A 107 13.22 12.57 30.46
CA ILE A 107 13.91 11.72 29.49
C ILE A 107 12.99 11.37 28.31
N PHE A 108 11.75 10.91 28.56
CA PHE A 108 10.82 10.58 27.48
C PHE A 108 10.43 11.80 26.65
N SER A 109 10.21 12.94 27.30
CA SER A 109 9.89 14.20 26.60
C SER A 109 11.05 14.70 25.76
N LEU A 110 12.28 14.61 26.27
CA LEU A 110 13.49 14.96 25.54
C LEU A 110 13.72 14.00 24.36
N THR A 111 13.48 12.70 24.55
CA THR A 111 13.60 11.69 23.49
C THR A 111 12.59 11.96 22.37
N ALA A 112 11.33 12.23 22.71
CA ALA A 112 10.30 12.61 21.75
C ALA A 112 10.64 13.90 20.99
N LEU A 113 11.16 14.91 21.69
CA LEU A 113 11.62 16.17 21.07
C LEU A 113 12.78 15.93 20.10
N ILE A 114 13.79 15.16 20.51
CA ILE A 114 14.94 14.83 19.65
C ILE A 114 14.48 14.05 18.42
N LEU A 115 13.63 13.04 18.56
CA LEU A 115 13.10 12.28 17.41
C LEU A 115 12.30 13.18 16.46
N SER A 116 11.54 14.14 17.00
CA SER A 116 10.77 15.11 16.22
C SER A 116 11.64 16.16 15.51
N LEU A 117 12.84 16.47 16.04
CA LEU A 117 13.74 17.46 15.43
C LEU A 117 14.76 16.84 14.48
N VAL A 118 15.31 15.67 14.83
CA VAL A 118 16.40 15.01 14.08
C VAL A 118 15.87 14.29 12.83
N ALA A 119 14.65 13.77 12.86
CA ALA A 119 14.12 12.95 11.77
C ALA A 119 13.25 13.72 10.76
N ILE A 120 13.42 15.05 10.67
CA ILE A 120 12.86 15.82 9.57
C ILE A 120 13.76 15.60 8.35
N HIS A 121 13.51 14.52 7.63
CA HIS A 121 14.21 14.26 6.37
C HIS A 121 13.42 14.86 5.20
N ASN A 122 14.13 15.14 4.11
CA ASN A 122 13.47 15.46 2.85
C ASN A 122 12.90 14.15 2.30
N VAL A 123 11.60 13.95 2.48
CA VAL A 123 10.87 12.88 1.82
C VAL A 123 10.59 13.34 0.40
N THR A 124 11.19 12.66 -0.57
CA THR A 124 10.85 12.83 -1.98
C THR A 124 9.51 12.16 -2.23
N GLN A 125 8.49 12.94 -2.58
CA GLN A 125 7.27 12.34 -3.12
C GLN A 125 7.57 11.77 -4.51
N PRO A 126 7.14 10.52 -4.80
CA PRO A 126 7.28 9.93 -6.12
C PRO A 126 6.54 10.82 -7.12
N VAL A 127 7.19 11.10 -8.25
CA VAL A 127 6.55 11.85 -9.32
C VAL A 127 5.48 10.96 -9.95
N GLY A 128 4.29 11.49 -10.14
CA GLY A 128 3.24 10.74 -10.84
C GLY A 128 3.65 10.40 -12.27
N ASN A 129 3.04 9.37 -12.84
CA ASN A 129 3.17 9.11 -14.28
C ASN A 129 2.67 10.34 -15.06
N LYS A 130 3.29 10.58 -16.21
CA LYS A 130 2.79 11.45 -17.27
C LYS A 130 2.19 10.57 -18.37
N TYR A 131 1.29 11.13 -19.17
CA TYR A 131 0.64 10.44 -20.27
C TYR A 131 0.89 11.16 -21.59
N GLY A 132 0.75 10.44 -22.69
CA GLY A 132 0.72 10.96 -24.05
C GLY A 132 -0.19 10.10 -24.90
N MET A 133 -0.86 10.69 -25.88
CA MET A 133 -1.80 9.97 -26.74
C MET A 133 -1.48 10.17 -28.23
N VAL A 134 -1.55 9.08 -28.99
CA VAL A 134 -1.27 9.06 -30.42
C VAL A 134 -2.38 8.32 -31.14
N PHE A 135 -2.99 8.98 -32.12
CA PHE A 135 -3.85 8.34 -33.11
C PHE A 135 -3.00 7.90 -34.29
N ASP A 136 -2.99 6.59 -34.55
CA ASP A 136 -2.48 6.00 -35.78
C ASP A 136 -3.62 5.89 -36.79
N ALA A 137 -3.71 6.87 -37.68
CA ALA A 137 -4.72 6.93 -38.72
C ALA A 137 -4.24 6.20 -39.98
N GLY A 138 -4.31 4.88 -39.92
CA GLY A 138 -4.03 3.96 -41.01
C GLY A 138 -5.04 4.05 -42.16
N SER A 139 -4.73 3.37 -43.27
CA SER A 139 -5.63 3.29 -44.43
C SER A 139 -6.90 2.48 -44.16
N SER A 140 -6.77 1.40 -43.40
CA SER A 140 -7.87 0.46 -43.14
C SER A 140 -8.64 0.77 -41.86
N HIS A 141 -7.95 1.26 -40.84
CA HIS A 141 -8.52 1.54 -39.53
C HIS A 141 -7.78 2.70 -38.87
N THR A 142 -8.30 3.18 -37.75
CA THR A 142 -7.61 4.13 -36.87
C THR A 142 -7.52 3.53 -35.48
N SER A 143 -6.36 3.65 -34.84
CA SER A 143 -6.16 3.19 -33.46
C SER A 143 -5.68 4.34 -32.60
N LEU A 144 -6.21 4.44 -31.39
CA LEU A 144 -5.74 5.34 -30.36
C LEU A 144 -4.86 4.58 -29.37
N PHE A 145 -3.65 5.08 -29.13
CA PHE A 145 -2.75 4.58 -28.10
C PHE A 145 -2.54 5.63 -27.03
N ILE A 146 -2.64 5.22 -25.77
CA ILE A 146 -2.24 6.01 -24.61
C ILE A 146 -0.98 5.38 -24.04
N TYR A 147 0.06 6.19 -23.95
CA TYR A 147 1.33 5.84 -23.36
C TYR A 147 1.50 6.55 -22.02
N GLN A 148 2.25 5.94 -21.12
CA GLN A 148 2.62 6.50 -19.84
C GLN A 148 4.11 6.32 -19.54
N TRP A 149 4.68 7.24 -18.79
CA TRP A 149 6.06 7.16 -18.28
C TRP A 149 6.17 7.86 -16.92
N PRO A 150 7.12 7.47 -16.06
CA PRO A 150 7.41 8.20 -14.82
C PRO A 150 7.80 9.65 -15.10
N GLY A 151 7.26 10.61 -14.34
CA GLY A 151 7.60 12.03 -14.55
C GLY A 151 9.04 12.37 -14.17
N ASP A 152 9.61 11.65 -13.21
CA ASP A 152 11.04 11.60 -12.92
C ASP A 152 11.73 10.63 -13.89
N LYS A 153 12.43 11.19 -14.87
CA LYS A 153 13.13 10.39 -15.87
C LYS A 153 14.47 9.93 -15.33
N GLU A 154 14.64 8.62 -15.15
CA GLU A 154 15.95 8.02 -14.92
C GLU A 154 16.86 8.31 -16.13
N ASN A 155 18.01 8.95 -15.91
CA ASN A 155 18.94 9.37 -16.97
C ASN A 155 18.30 10.22 -18.10
N ASN A 156 17.31 11.06 -17.77
CA ASN A 156 16.55 11.89 -18.72
C ASN A 156 15.79 11.12 -19.80
N THR A 157 15.73 9.78 -19.73
CA THR A 157 15.04 8.96 -20.71
C THR A 157 13.76 8.42 -20.08
N GLY A 158 12.60 8.83 -20.60
CA GLY A 158 11.32 8.33 -20.11
C GLY A 158 11.17 6.87 -20.53
N MET A 159 11.06 5.95 -19.59
CA MET A 159 10.72 4.57 -19.90
C MET A 159 9.22 4.48 -20.19
N VAL A 160 8.88 4.57 -21.48
CA VAL A 160 7.50 4.62 -21.98
C VAL A 160 6.89 3.23 -22.02
N SER A 161 5.65 3.11 -21.56
CA SER A 161 4.83 1.89 -21.65
C SER A 161 3.44 2.22 -22.15
N GLN A 162 2.81 1.28 -22.87
CA GLN A 162 1.41 1.44 -23.29
C GLN A 162 0.48 1.25 -22.08
N ALA A 163 -0.34 2.25 -21.80
CA ALA A 163 -1.36 2.21 -20.74
C ALA A 163 -2.70 1.69 -21.26
N PHE A 164 -3.04 2.02 -22.51
CA PHE A 164 -4.33 1.68 -23.12
C PHE A 164 -4.25 1.75 -24.65
N SER A 165 -5.07 0.95 -25.33
CA SER A 165 -5.33 1.08 -26.77
C SER A 165 -6.83 0.96 -27.06
N CYS A 166 -7.30 1.68 -28.06
CA CYS A 166 -8.67 1.62 -28.56
C CYS A 166 -8.67 1.58 -30.08
N HIS A 167 -9.39 0.61 -30.64
CA HIS A 167 -9.62 0.52 -32.07
C HIS A 167 -10.86 1.35 -32.42
N VAL A 168 -10.69 2.34 -33.28
CA VAL A 168 -11.80 3.19 -33.72
C VAL A 168 -12.74 2.37 -34.60
N ASN A 169 -14.03 2.42 -34.30
CA ASN A 169 -15.04 1.77 -35.12
C ASN A 169 -15.11 2.40 -36.52
N GLY A 170 -15.13 1.54 -37.53
CA GLY A 170 -15.21 1.94 -38.94
C GLY A 170 -13.86 1.89 -39.66
N SER A 171 -13.84 2.47 -40.86
CA SER A 171 -12.66 2.48 -41.73
C SER A 171 -11.69 3.61 -41.37
N GLY A 172 -10.48 3.58 -41.93
CA GLY A 172 -9.49 4.65 -41.78
C GLY A 172 -10.02 6.02 -42.21
N ILE A 173 -9.46 7.10 -41.65
CA ILE A 173 -10.03 8.46 -41.81
C ILE A 173 -10.14 8.93 -43.27
N SER A 174 -9.30 8.42 -44.17
CA SER A 174 -9.33 8.74 -45.61
C SER A 174 -10.62 8.27 -46.29
N SER A 175 -11.32 7.29 -45.73
CA SER A 175 -12.60 6.79 -46.27
C SER A 175 -13.76 7.77 -46.12
N TYR A 176 -13.64 8.78 -45.26
CA TYR A 176 -14.63 9.83 -45.04
C TYR A 176 -14.38 11.07 -45.90
N ALA A 177 -13.67 10.95 -47.02
CA ALA A 177 -13.38 12.07 -47.92
C ALA A 177 -14.65 12.81 -48.39
N ASP A 178 -15.75 12.08 -48.60
CA ASP A 178 -17.04 12.62 -49.02
C ASP A 178 -17.87 13.24 -47.87
N ASP A 179 -17.50 12.96 -46.61
CA ASP A 179 -18.17 13.48 -45.41
C ASP A 179 -17.15 13.70 -44.27
N PRO A 180 -16.26 14.71 -44.38
CA PRO A 180 -15.17 14.92 -43.44
C PRO A 180 -15.56 15.01 -41.95
N PRO A 181 -16.70 15.64 -41.56
CA PRO A 181 -17.15 15.63 -40.16
C PRO A 181 -17.28 14.23 -39.56
N LYS A 182 -17.69 13.22 -40.33
CA LYS A 182 -17.78 11.83 -39.84
C LYS A 182 -16.42 11.24 -39.46
N ALA A 183 -15.34 11.68 -40.08
CA ALA A 183 -13.99 11.26 -39.68
C ALA A 183 -13.66 11.71 -38.25
N GLY A 184 -14.11 12.91 -37.87
CA GLY A 184 -13.97 13.40 -36.51
C GLY A 184 -14.87 12.65 -35.55
N ASP A 185 -16.15 12.51 -35.89
CA ASP A 185 -17.14 11.83 -35.05
C ASP A 185 -16.78 10.37 -34.77
N SER A 186 -16.13 9.66 -35.71
CA SER A 186 -15.67 8.29 -35.47
C SER A 186 -14.67 8.19 -34.32
N LEU A 187 -13.90 9.25 -34.02
CA LEU A 187 -12.90 9.23 -32.95
C LEU A 187 -13.51 9.39 -31.53
N ARG A 188 -14.76 9.84 -31.42
CA ARG A 188 -15.37 10.25 -30.14
C ARG A 188 -15.41 9.13 -29.12
N GLU A 189 -15.73 7.90 -29.54
CA GLU A 189 -15.79 6.74 -28.64
C GLU A 189 -14.44 6.49 -27.96
N CYS A 190 -13.36 6.40 -28.73
CA CYS A 190 -12.01 6.22 -28.18
C CYS A 190 -11.54 7.44 -27.37
N LEU A 191 -11.93 8.67 -27.75
CA LEU A 191 -11.62 9.88 -27.00
C LEU A 191 -12.31 9.88 -25.62
N ASP A 192 -13.58 9.47 -25.56
CA ASP A 192 -14.35 9.34 -24.32
C ASP A 192 -13.74 8.30 -23.39
N GLU A 193 -13.31 7.15 -23.92
CA GLU A 193 -12.59 6.14 -23.15
C GLU A 193 -11.24 6.64 -22.66
N ALA A 194 -10.49 7.37 -23.49
CA ALA A 194 -9.21 7.94 -23.10
C ALA A 194 -9.33 8.90 -21.91
N MET A 195 -10.41 9.68 -21.83
CA MET A 195 -10.67 10.57 -20.70
C MET A 195 -11.01 9.83 -19.41
N ARG A 196 -11.40 8.55 -19.48
CA ARG A 196 -11.59 7.68 -18.30
C ARG A 196 -10.26 7.08 -17.83
N VAL A 197 -9.32 6.85 -18.74
CA VAL A 197 -7.99 6.31 -18.43
C VAL A 197 -7.06 7.39 -17.86
N ILE A 198 -7.05 8.58 -18.45
CA ILE A 198 -6.14 9.66 -18.05
C ILE A 198 -6.72 10.44 -16.86
N PRO A 199 -6.00 10.57 -15.73
CA PRO A 199 -6.46 11.33 -14.57
C PRO A 199 -6.84 12.77 -14.93
N PRO A 200 -7.96 13.32 -14.43
CA PRO A 200 -8.44 14.66 -14.79
C PRO A 200 -7.41 15.78 -14.64
N ALA A 201 -6.56 15.69 -13.61
CA ALA A 201 -5.49 16.67 -13.36
C ALA A 201 -4.42 16.71 -14.46
N GLN A 202 -4.27 15.63 -15.24
CA GLN A 202 -3.23 15.49 -16.26
C GLN A 202 -3.75 15.58 -17.69
N GLN A 203 -5.07 15.54 -17.90
CA GLN A 203 -5.67 15.56 -19.24
C GLN A 203 -5.16 16.76 -20.06
N ARG A 204 -5.23 17.98 -19.49
CA ARG A 204 -4.83 19.21 -20.20
C ARG A 204 -3.33 19.29 -20.50
N GLU A 205 -2.51 18.55 -19.78
CA GLU A 205 -1.05 18.49 -20.03
C GLU A 205 -0.70 17.41 -21.07
N THR A 206 -1.58 16.41 -21.23
CA THR A 206 -1.33 15.22 -22.04
C THR A 206 -1.23 15.59 -23.52
N PRO A 207 -0.04 15.46 -24.16
CA PRO A 207 0.12 15.72 -25.58
C PRO A 207 -0.71 14.73 -26.40
N ALA A 208 -1.49 15.25 -27.34
CA ALA A 208 -2.28 14.47 -28.28
C ALA A 208 -1.83 14.74 -29.71
N TYR A 209 -1.52 13.69 -30.45
CA TYR A 209 -1.10 13.78 -31.85
C TYR A 209 -1.88 12.80 -32.71
N LEU A 210 -2.23 13.20 -33.93
CA LEU A 210 -2.76 12.28 -34.95
C LEU A 210 -1.79 12.24 -36.13
N GLY A 211 -1.25 11.06 -36.40
CA GLY A 211 -0.45 10.81 -37.60
C GLY A 211 -1.24 9.95 -38.57
N ALA A 212 -1.45 10.46 -39.78
CA ALA A 212 -2.07 9.72 -40.85
C ALA A 212 -1.02 9.17 -41.82
N THR A 213 -1.18 7.92 -42.25
CA THR A 213 -0.17 7.19 -43.03
C THR A 213 -0.55 7.13 -44.51
N ALA A 214 -0.28 5.99 -45.17
CA ALA A 214 -0.42 5.82 -46.61
C ALA A 214 -1.83 6.16 -47.16
N GLY A 215 -2.90 5.87 -46.41
CA GLY A 215 -4.28 6.16 -46.85
C GLY A 215 -4.51 7.65 -47.13
N MET A 216 -4.08 8.51 -46.21
CA MET A 216 -4.18 9.97 -46.40
C MET A 216 -3.15 10.51 -47.39
N ARG A 217 -1.98 9.88 -47.55
CA ARG A 217 -1.04 10.23 -48.63
C ARG A 217 -1.69 10.05 -50.01
N LEU A 218 -2.39 8.92 -50.20
CA LEU A 218 -3.14 8.64 -51.43
C LEU A 218 -4.25 9.69 -51.63
N LEU A 219 -5.09 9.91 -50.62
CA LEU A 219 -6.17 10.91 -50.70
C LEU A 219 -5.63 12.31 -51.04
N ARG A 220 -4.51 12.74 -50.45
CA ARG A 220 -3.91 14.04 -50.75
C ARG A 220 -3.44 14.16 -52.21
N MET A 221 -2.93 13.07 -52.80
CA MET A 221 -2.52 13.05 -54.20
C MET A 221 -3.72 13.08 -55.15
N GLU A 222 -4.82 12.45 -54.77
CA GLU A 222 -6.07 12.46 -55.52
C GLU A 222 -6.80 13.81 -55.41
N ASN A 223 -6.96 14.31 -54.18
CA ASN A 223 -7.60 15.57 -53.88
C ASN A 223 -7.07 16.17 -52.56
N ALA A 224 -6.12 17.10 -52.68
CA ALA A 224 -5.53 17.79 -51.54
C ALA A 224 -6.55 18.53 -50.67
N SER A 225 -7.59 19.12 -51.28
CA SER A 225 -8.60 19.87 -50.54
C SER A 225 -9.46 18.97 -49.65
N LEU A 226 -9.85 17.79 -50.13
CA LEU A 226 -10.60 16.82 -49.31
C LEU A 226 -9.73 16.25 -48.20
N SER A 227 -8.47 15.93 -48.50
CA SER A 227 -7.50 15.52 -47.48
C SER A 227 -7.39 16.55 -46.35
N ASP A 228 -7.24 17.84 -46.69
CA ASP A 228 -7.13 18.91 -45.70
C ASP A 228 -8.42 19.10 -44.90
N GLN A 229 -9.58 18.92 -45.52
CA GLN A 229 -10.88 18.96 -44.83
C GLN A 229 -11.02 17.81 -43.81
N VAL A 230 -10.59 16.59 -44.16
CA VAL A 230 -10.58 15.45 -43.24
C VAL A 230 -9.65 15.70 -42.06
N LEU A 231 -8.41 16.15 -42.30
CA LEU A 231 -7.46 16.48 -41.23
C LEU A 231 -7.98 17.60 -40.32
N LYS A 232 -8.64 18.59 -40.89
CA LYS A 232 -9.27 19.67 -40.15
C LYS A 232 -10.40 19.15 -39.27
N ALA A 233 -11.31 18.34 -39.80
CA ALA A 233 -12.45 17.80 -39.06
C ALA A 233 -12.02 16.92 -37.86
N VAL A 234 -11.02 16.05 -38.04
CA VAL A 234 -10.48 15.26 -36.93
C VAL A 234 -9.77 16.15 -35.90
N GLY A 235 -9.03 17.16 -36.35
CA GLY A 235 -8.36 18.12 -35.47
C GLY A 235 -9.35 18.92 -34.63
N GLU A 236 -10.41 19.44 -35.24
CA GLU A 236 -11.49 20.15 -34.55
C GLU A 236 -12.22 19.27 -33.54
N THR A 237 -12.35 17.96 -33.82
CA THR A 237 -12.98 17.02 -32.88
C THR A 237 -12.09 16.74 -31.68
N ILE A 238 -10.78 16.49 -31.89
CA ILE A 238 -9.83 16.25 -30.79
C ILE A 238 -9.71 17.49 -29.89
N GLN A 239 -9.75 18.71 -30.46
CA GLN A 239 -9.70 19.96 -29.71
C GLN A 239 -10.90 20.21 -28.79
N GLN A 240 -12.02 19.49 -28.96
CA GLN A 240 -13.16 19.55 -28.05
C GLN A 240 -12.87 18.86 -26.71
N TYR A 241 -11.84 18.02 -26.64
CA TYR A 241 -11.43 17.30 -25.45
C TYR A 241 -10.35 18.07 -24.68
N PRO A 242 -10.24 17.89 -23.35
CA PRO A 242 -9.32 18.65 -22.52
C PRO A 242 -7.88 18.12 -22.63
N VAL A 243 -7.32 18.07 -23.84
CA VAL A 243 -5.97 17.54 -24.13
C VAL A 243 -5.08 18.60 -24.75
N ASN A 244 -3.76 18.40 -24.66
CA ASN A 244 -2.77 19.27 -25.30
C ASN A 244 -2.58 18.83 -26.76
N PHE A 245 -3.52 19.21 -27.63
CA PHE A 245 -3.49 18.80 -29.04
C PHE A 245 -2.33 19.47 -29.80
N ARG A 246 -1.41 18.64 -30.29
CA ARG A 246 -0.20 19.04 -31.05
C ARG A 246 -0.44 19.13 -32.55
N GLY A 247 -1.53 18.56 -33.05
CA GLY A 247 -1.93 18.62 -34.44
C GLY A 247 -2.26 17.26 -35.05
N ALA A 248 -2.88 17.33 -36.23
CA ALA A 248 -3.14 16.19 -37.11
C ALA A 248 -2.33 16.40 -38.40
N GLN A 249 -1.50 15.42 -38.78
CA GLN A 249 -0.61 15.54 -39.94
C GLN A 249 -0.48 14.22 -40.70
N ILE A 250 -0.18 14.32 -42.00
CA ILE A 250 0.18 13.15 -42.81
C ILE A 250 1.69 12.95 -42.68
N ILE A 251 2.11 11.90 -41.96
CA ILE A 251 3.53 11.60 -41.77
C ILE A 251 4.14 11.09 -43.08
N THR A 252 5.45 11.28 -43.28
CA THR A 252 6.12 10.70 -44.46
C THR A 252 6.37 9.21 -44.28
N GLY A 253 6.56 8.47 -45.37
CA GLY A 253 6.90 7.03 -45.27
C GLY A 253 8.24 6.80 -44.57
N ASN A 254 9.17 7.74 -44.72
CA ASN A 254 10.45 7.72 -44.02
C ASN A 254 10.26 7.90 -42.50
N ASP A 255 9.41 8.82 -42.07
CA ASP A 255 9.12 9.04 -40.64
C ASP A 255 8.44 7.82 -40.03
N GLU A 256 7.43 7.28 -40.72
CA GLU A 256 6.73 6.04 -40.31
C GLU A 256 7.71 4.87 -40.13
N GLY A 257 8.64 4.69 -41.07
CA GLY A 257 9.68 3.67 -41.00
C GLY A 257 10.73 3.93 -39.90
N ALA A 258 11.18 5.17 -39.75
CA ALA A 258 12.18 5.55 -38.74
C ALA A 258 11.64 5.38 -37.31
N TYR A 259 10.41 5.83 -37.05
CA TYR A 259 9.76 5.63 -35.76
C TYR A 259 9.43 4.15 -35.51
N GLY A 260 9.05 3.40 -36.54
CA GLY A 260 8.92 1.94 -36.44
C GLY A 260 10.23 1.26 -36.03
N TRP A 261 11.36 1.68 -36.62
CA TRP A 261 12.68 1.16 -36.25
C TRP A 261 13.07 1.51 -34.80
N ILE A 262 12.80 2.73 -34.34
CA ILE A 262 13.01 3.13 -32.94
C ILE A 262 12.21 2.23 -32.00
N THR A 263 10.94 1.98 -32.34
CA THR A 263 10.04 1.11 -31.57
C THR A 263 10.60 -0.29 -31.41
N ILE A 264 11.05 -0.91 -32.51
CA ILE A 264 11.60 -2.27 -32.48
C ILE A 264 12.85 -2.34 -31.60
N ASN A 265 13.79 -1.40 -31.77
CA ASN A 265 15.02 -1.40 -30.98
C ASN A 265 14.74 -1.13 -29.50
N TYR A 266 13.80 -0.25 -29.19
CA TYR A 266 13.39 0.02 -27.81
C TYR A 266 12.78 -1.22 -27.15
N LEU A 267 11.88 -1.92 -27.83
CA LEU A 267 11.25 -3.13 -27.29
C LEU A 267 12.24 -4.30 -27.15
N LEU A 268 13.22 -4.41 -28.07
CA LEU A 268 14.29 -5.38 -27.95
C LEU A 268 15.19 -5.10 -26.75
N ASP A 269 15.59 -3.84 -26.51
CA ASP A 269 16.45 -3.51 -25.36
C ASP A 269 15.70 -3.61 -24.01
N SER A 270 14.37 -3.46 -24.03
CA SER A 270 13.51 -3.43 -22.84
C SER A 270 12.75 -4.73 -22.57
N PHE A 271 13.33 -5.90 -22.89
CA PHE A 271 12.83 -7.31 -22.83
C PHE A 271 11.76 -7.70 -21.77
N THR A 272 11.50 -6.89 -20.74
CA THR A 272 10.47 -7.05 -19.71
C THR A 272 9.13 -6.35 -20.00
N LYS A 273 8.99 -5.52 -21.05
CA LYS A 273 7.81 -4.62 -21.23
C LYS A 273 6.98 -4.82 -22.51
N ALA A 274 7.32 -5.81 -23.33
CA ALA A 274 6.70 -6.01 -24.65
C ALA A 274 5.34 -6.75 -24.65
N ASP A 275 4.87 -7.23 -23.51
CA ASP A 275 3.77 -8.21 -23.45
C ASP A 275 2.40 -7.72 -23.97
N SER A 276 2.22 -6.42 -24.24
CA SER A 276 0.95 -5.88 -24.75
C SER A 276 1.06 -4.63 -25.63
N SER A 277 2.27 -4.27 -26.07
CA SER A 277 2.44 -3.05 -26.88
C SER A 277 2.25 -3.37 -28.36
N GLU A 278 1.35 -2.66 -29.04
CA GLU A 278 1.27 -2.76 -30.49
C GLU A 278 2.55 -2.17 -31.10
N ILE A 279 3.25 -2.99 -31.90
CA ILE A 279 4.50 -2.61 -32.55
C ILE A 279 4.14 -1.70 -33.74
N GLY A 280 4.27 -0.39 -33.55
CA GLY A 280 3.96 0.61 -34.56
C GLY A 280 4.76 1.89 -34.39
N TRP A 281 4.71 2.77 -35.39
CA TRP A 281 5.44 4.04 -35.39
C TRP A 281 5.01 4.97 -34.24
N SER A 282 3.81 4.79 -33.69
CA SER A 282 3.24 5.56 -32.59
C SER A 282 4.10 5.54 -31.31
N LEU A 283 4.63 4.38 -30.92
CA LEU A 283 5.53 4.27 -29.75
C LEU A 283 6.86 4.98 -30.01
N GLY A 284 7.45 4.81 -31.19
CA GLY A 284 8.69 5.49 -31.57
C GLY A 284 8.55 7.00 -31.63
N TYR A 285 7.42 7.49 -32.13
CA TYR A 285 7.07 8.91 -32.06
C TYR A 285 6.99 9.38 -30.60
N MET A 286 6.33 8.61 -29.73
CA MET A 286 6.21 8.95 -28.32
C MET A 286 7.57 8.93 -27.59
N LEU A 287 8.45 7.97 -27.88
CA LEU A 287 9.81 7.94 -27.34
C LEU A 287 10.61 9.18 -27.77
N ASN A 288 10.49 9.59 -29.03
CA ASN A 288 11.11 10.82 -29.50
C ASN A 288 10.52 12.07 -28.82
N LEU A 289 9.20 12.13 -28.66
CA LEU A 289 8.51 13.25 -28.01
C LEU A 289 8.83 13.34 -26.52
N THR A 290 8.88 12.22 -25.82
CA THR A 290 9.22 12.17 -24.39
C THR A 290 10.64 12.65 -24.15
N ASN A 291 11.61 12.41 -25.04
CA ASN A 291 12.95 12.97 -24.92
C ASN A 291 12.99 14.51 -24.98
N LEU A 292 11.95 15.16 -25.54
CA LEU A 292 11.84 16.63 -25.60
C LEU A 292 11.18 17.24 -24.35
N ILE A 293 10.47 16.44 -23.55
CA ILE A 293 9.82 16.91 -22.31
C ILE A 293 10.88 16.94 -21.19
N PRO A 294 11.02 18.00 -20.38
CA PRO A 294 11.97 17.99 -19.26
C PRO A 294 11.56 17.00 -18.16
N SER A 295 12.54 16.44 -17.44
CA SER A 295 12.28 15.63 -16.25
C SER A 295 11.66 16.50 -15.15
N GLU A 296 10.61 16.02 -14.50
CA GLU A 296 9.99 16.73 -13.38
C GLU A 296 10.79 16.46 -12.10
N ASN A 297 11.15 17.53 -11.38
CA ASN A 297 11.89 17.38 -10.13
C ASN A 297 10.98 16.79 -9.05
N PRO A 298 11.38 15.71 -8.36
CA PRO A 298 10.60 15.18 -7.26
C PRO A 298 10.44 16.26 -6.19
N ARG A 299 9.20 16.46 -5.75
CA ARG A 299 8.92 17.41 -4.67
C ARG A 299 9.54 16.87 -3.39
N ARG A 300 10.54 17.60 -2.89
CA ARG A 300 11.10 17.37 -1.55
C ARG A 300 10.18 18.02 -0.55
N LEU A 301 9.39 17.21 0.16
CA LEU A 301 8.65 17.65 1.31
C LEU A 301 9.47 17.34 2.57
N ARG A 302 9.40 18.23 3.56
CA ARG A 302 9.89 17.90 4.90
C ARG A 302 8.87 16.96 5.55
N GLY A 303 9.29 15.73 5.83
CA GLY A 303 8.46 14.71 6.44
C GLY A 303 9.26 13.86 7.41
N HIS A 304 8.54 13.06 8.21
CA HIS A 304 9.13 12.05 9.07
C HIS A 304 9.08 10.70 8.38
N GLU A 305 10.13 9.91 8.54
CA GLU A 305 10.07 8.48 8.26
C GLU A 305 8.98 7.85 9.13
N GLU A 306 8.18 6.95 8.56
CA GLU A 306 7.02 6.35 9.22
C GLU A 306 7.39 5.73 10.58
N GLY A 307 8.50 4.99 10.64
CA GLY A 307 9.00 4.37 11.87
C GLY A 307 9.36 5.40 12.96
N VAL A 308 9.98 6.51 12.58
CA VAL A 308 10.39 7.54 13.55
C VAL A 308 9.20 8.35 14.05
N TRP A 309 8.22 8.61 13.17
CA TRP A 309 6.97 9.25 13.54
C TRP A 309 6.19 8.41 14.57
N VAL A 310 6.06 7.10 14.31
CA VAL A 310 5.41 6.15 15.24
C VAL A 310 6.14 6.12 16.58
N ALA A 311 7.48 6.06 16.58
CA ALA A 311 8.28 6.10 17.81
C ALA A 311 8.07 7.41 18.59
N SER A 312 8.00 8.54 17.89
CA SER A 312 7.78 9.86 18.51
C SER A 312 6.42 9.94 19.18
N VAL A 313 5.35 9.49 18.49
CA VAL A 313 3.99 9.42 19.04
C VAL A 313 3.93 8.49 20.26
N PHE A 314 4.62 7.35 20.22
CA PHE A 314 4.70 6.41 21.33
C PHE A 314 5.29 7.04 22.60
N PHE A 315 6.42 7.75 22.49
CA PHE A 315 7.04 8.42 23.64
C PHE A 315 6.20 9.58 24.18
N ILE A 316 5.49 10.31 23.30
CA ILE A 316 4.53 11.35 23.70
C ILE A 316 3.37 10.72 24.49
N ALA A 317 2.79 9.62 24.01
CA ALA A 317 1.69 8.94 24.67
C ALA A 317 2.08 8.40 26.06
N ILE A 318 3.28 7.80 26.19
CA ILE A 318 3.82 7.37 27.50
C ILE A 318 4.00 8.56 28.44
N SER A 319 4.55 9.67 27.95
CA SER A 319 4.75 10.88 28.77
C SER A 319 3.43 11.43 29.30
N LEU A 320 2.38 11.47 28.46
CA LEU A 320 1.03 11.89 28.85
C LEU A 320 0.40 10.92 29.86
N ALA A 321 0.60 9.62 29.70
CA ALA A 321 0.11 8.62 30.65
C ALA A 321 0.79 8.76 32.03
N ILE A 322 2.11 8.98 32.08
CA ILE A 322 2.84 9.23 33.32
C ILE A 322 2.35 10.52 33.98
N CYS A 323 2.16 11.61 33.21
CA CYS A 323 1.55 12.85 33.71
C CYS A 323 0.18 12.60 34.36
N LEU A 324 -0.70 11.85 33.69
CA LEU A 324 -2.04 11.56 34.19
C LEU A 324 -1.99 10.78 35.51
N VAL A 325 -1.14 9.75 35.59
CA VAL A 325 -0.95 8.95 36.81
C VAL A 325 -0.44 9.83 37.94
N LEU A 326 0.56 10.69 37.69
CA LEU A 326 1.08 11.62 38.70
C LEU A 326 0.01 12.61 39.19
N MET A 327 -0.83 13.14 38.28
CA MET A 327 -1.95 14.00 38.67
C MET A 327 -2.95 13.25 39.56
N VAL A 328 -3.37 12.05 39.16
CA VAL A 328 -4.32 11.24 39.95
C VAL A 328 -3.74 10.93 41.33
N LEU A 329 -2.46 10.52 41.41
CA LEU A 329 -1.78 10.27 42.69
C LEU A 329 -1.67 11.54 43.56
N HIS A 330 -1.52 12.71 42.96
CA HIS A 330 -1.53 13.99 43.68
C HIS A 330 -2.93 14.32 44.21
N PHE A 331 -3.99 14.07 43.44
CA PHE A 331 -5.38 14.29 43.88
C PHE A 331 -5.87 13.28 44.92
N LEU A 332 -5.30 12.07 44.94
CA LEU A 332 -5.63 11.01 45.91
C LEU A 332 -4.83 11.11 47.22
N ARG A 333 -3.87 12.04 47.32
CA ARG A 333 -3.03 12.29 48.50
C ARG A 333 -3.61 13.42 49.35
#